data_AF-A0A382XI97-F1
#
_entry.id   AF-A0A382XI97-F1
#
_cell.length_a   1.000
_cell.length_b   1.000
_cell.length_c   1.000
_cell.angle_alpha   90.00
_cell.angle_beta   90.00
_cell.angle_gamma   90.00
#
_symmetry.space_group_name_H-M   'P 1'
#
loop_
_entity.id
_entity.type
_entity.pdbx_description
1 polymer ?
#
loop_
_entity_poly.entity_id
_entity_poly.type
_entity_poly.pdbx_seq_one_letter_code
_entity_poly.pdbx_strand_id
1 'polypeptide(L)'
;YERGLDKDVLVVAWGEFGRTPVVNEKAGRDHWPPVQCALMIGGGLKMGQVIGVTDHLAGEPTERPVHVHEIIATIYRHCGIDPEETQLIDPNGRPRYLLDHRKPVEELI
;
A
#
# COMPACT_ATOMS: atom_id res chain seq x y z
N TYR A 1 16.00 4.99 17.86
CA TYR A 1 16.97 3.88 17.88
C TYR A 1 17.07 3.18 19.23
N GLU A 2 17.42 3.85 20.33
CA GLU A 2 17.65 3.15 21.62
C GLU A 2 16.47 2.31 22.15
N ARG A 3 15.23 2.65 21.75
CA ARG A 3 14.01 1.91 22.11
C ARG A 3 13.60 0.82 21.11
N GLY A 4 14.30 0.65 19.98
CA GLY A 4 13.97 -0.33 18.95
C GLY A 4 12.68 -0.05 18.14
N LEU A 5 12.04 1.11 18.31
CA LEU A 5 10.76 1.44 17.66
C LEU A 5 10.84 1.46 16.13
N ASP A 6 12.00 1.71 15.53
CA ASP A 6 12.22 1.61 14.09
C ASP A 6 12.01 0.18 13.55
N LYS A 7 12.11 -0.83 14.42
CA LYS A 7 11.84 -2.24 14.09
C LYS A 7 10.41 -2.66 14.44
N ASP A 8 9.87 -2.12 15.54
CA ASP A 8 8.61 -2.56 16.12
C ASP A 8 7.38 -1.78 15.62
N VAL A 9 7.57 -0.54 15.14
CA VAL A 9 6.48 0.35 14.74
C VAL A 9 6.59 0.68 13.25
N LEU A 10 5.55 0.28 12.50
CA LEU A 10 5.34 0.73 11.12
C LEU A 10 4.44 1.97 11.08
N VAL A 11 4.97 3.07 10.56
CA VAL A 11 4.20 4.29 10.26
C VAL A 11 3.84 4.27 8.78
N VAL A 12 2.55 4.45 8.48
CA VAL A 12 2.03 4.55 7.10
C VAL A 12 1.28 5.87 6.95
N ALA A 13 1.71 6.70 6.01
CA ALA A 13 1.00 7.90 5.58
C ALA A 13 0.54 7.71 4.14
N TRP A 14 -0.77 7.63 3.94
CA TRP A 14 -1.37 7.22 2.68
C TRP A 14 -2.78 7.82 2.55
N GLY A 15 -3.18 8.16 1.32
CA GLY A 15 -4.53 8.63 0.98
C GLY A 15 -5.39 7.51 0.42
N GLU A 16 -6.68 7.78 0.17
CA GLU A 16 -7.59 6.77 -0.39
C GLU A 16 -7.48 6.66 -1.92
N PHE A 17 -7.19 7.78 -2.58
CA PHE A 17 -7.11 7.92 -4.04
C PHE A 17 -6.22 9.10 -4.43
N GLY A 18 -5.73 9.08 -5.67
CA GLY A 18 -5.01 10.21 -6.26
C GLY A 18 -5.92 11.34 -6.71
N ARG A 19 -5.29 12.32 -7.36
CA ARG A 19 -5.92 13.51 -7.92
C ARG A 19 -5.60 13.64 -9.39
N THR A 20 -6.53 14.23 -10.14
CA THR A 20 -6.39 14.39 -11.59
C THR A 20 -5.08 15.13 -11.88
N PRO A 21 -4.22 14.58 -12.76
CA PRO A 21 -2.89 15.14 -13.02
C PRO A 21 -2.94 16.48 -13.78
N VAL A 22 -4.09 16.82 -14.36
CA VAL A 22 -4.33 18.05 -15.12
C VAL A 22 -5.29 18.96 -14.35
N VAL A 23 -4.89 20.23 -14.20
CA VAL A 23 -5.73 21.27 -13.59
C VAL A 23 -6.95 21.53 -14.47
N ASN A 24 -8.13 21.29 -13.91
CA ASN A 24 -9.42 21.54 -14.53
C ASN A 24 -10.22 22.60 -13.73
N GLU A 25 -11.50 22.79 -14.05
CA GLU A 25 -12.39 23.75 -13.36
C GLU A 25 -12.48 23.53 -11.83
N LYS A 26 -12.16 22.32 -11.35
CA LYS A 26 -12.12 21.98 -9.91
C LYS A 26 -10.71 22.03 -9.30
N ALA A 27 -9.74 22.57 -10.02
CA ALA A 27 -8.33 22.63 -9.67
C ALA A 27 -7.68 21.24 -9.53
N GLY A 28 -8.09 20.25 -10.34
CA GLY A 28 -7.50 18.90 -10.35
C GLY A 28 -7.94 18.03 -9.16
N ARG A 29 -8.99 18.43 -8.42
CA ARG A 29 -9.43 17.76 -7.18
C ARG A 29 -10.39 16.59 -7.40
N ASP A 30 -10.55 16.07 -8.61
CA ASP A 30 -11.38 14.89 -8.81
C ASP A 30 -10.71 13.63 -8.24
N HIS A 31 -11.48 12.55 -8.18
CA HIS A 31 -10.98 11.24 -7.78
C HIS A 31 -10.21 10.63 -8.95
N TRP A 32 -8.94 10.29 -8.72
CA TRP A 32 -8.09 9.64 -9.72
C TRP A 32 -7.55 8.30 -9.20
N PRO A 33 -8.26 7.18 -9.47
CA PRO A 33 -7.86 5.85 -9.01
C PRO A 33 -6.51 5.29 -9.52
N PRO A 34 -6.07 5.57 -10.76
CA PRO A 34 -4.89 4.90 -11.33
C PRO A 34 -3.59 5.06 -10.54
N VAL A 35 -3.39 6.23 -9.92
CA VAL A 35 -2.12 6.57 -9.25
C VAL A 35 -2.40 7.20 -7.89
N GLN A 36 -1.69 6.72 -6.88
CA GLN A 36 -1.55 7.33 -5.57
C GLN A 36 -0.18 6.98 -4.99
N CYS A 37 0.22 7.66 -3.91
CA CYS A 37 1.47 7.35 -3.21
C CYS A 37 1.20 6.99 -1.75
N ALA A 38 1.99 6.05 -1.23
CA ALA A 38 2.04 5.69 0.17
C ALA A 38 3.47 5.89 0.68
N LEU A 39 3.61 6.47 1.87
CA LEU A 39 4.87 6.59 2.58
C LEU A 39 4.86 5.59 3.74
N MET A 40 5.84 4.69 3.76
CA MET A 40 6.01 3.68 4.81
C MET A 40 7.37 3.86 5.49
N ILE A 41 7.38 3.90 6.82
CA ILE A 41 8.60 4.12 7.61
C ILE A 41 8.61 3.18 8.82
N GLY A 42 9.76 2.52 9.06
CA GLY A 42 9.96 1.67 10.21
C GLY A 42 9.43 0.24 10.00
N GLY A 43 9.01 -0.39 11.09
CA GLY A 43 8.51 -1.78 11.11
C GLY A 43 9.54 -2.84 10.73
N GLY A 44 10.84 -2.49 10.78
CA GLY A 44 11.93 -3.38 10.40
C GLY A 44 12.05 -3.63 8.89
N LEU A 45 11.28 -2.88 8.08
CA LEU A 45 11.32 -2.98 6.62
C LEU A 45 12.59 -2.33 6.05
N LYS A 46 12.94 -2.69 4.81
CA LYS A 46 14.03 -2.07 4.07
C LYS A 46 13.64 -0.64 3.66
N MET A 47 14.36 0.34 4.20
CA MET A 47 14.08 1.78 4.03
C MET A 47 14.91 2.42 2.91
N GLY A 48 14.52 3.64 2.51
CA GLY A 48 15.31 4.47 1.58
C GLY A 48 15.11 4.14 0.10
N GLN A 49 13.97 3.55 -0.24
CA GLN A 49 13.61 3.14 -1.60
C GLN A 49 12.47 3.98 -2.14
N VAL A 50 12.45 4.15 -3.46
CA VAL A 50 11.27 4.54 -4.23
C VAL A 50 10.89 3.33 -5.07
N ILE A 51 9.66 2.84 -4.91
CA ILE A 51 9.17 1.63 -5.58
C ILE A 51 8.02 2.02 -6.49
N GLY A 52 8.13 1.63 -7.76
CA GLY A 52 7.21 2.02 -8.81
C GLY A 52 7.56 3.36 -9.47
N VAL A 53 7.08 3.53 -10.70
CA VAL A 53 7.27 4.72 -11.53
C VAL A 53 5.94 5.05 -12.20
N THR A 54 5.68 6.35 -12.38
CA THR A 54 4.52 6.85 -13.13
C THR A 54 4.97 7.53 -14.41
N ASP A 55 4.03 7.82 -15.30
CA ASP A 55 4.32 8.69 -16.43
C ASP A 55 4.73 10.11 -15.97
N HIS A 56 5.21 10.92 -16.92
CA HIS A 56 5.66 12.29 -16.64
C HIS A 56 4.57 13.23 -16.07
N LEU A 57 3.29 12.85 -16.13
CA LEU A 57 2.16 13.60 -15.58
C LEU A 57 1.70 13.05 -14.23
N ALA A 58 2.27 11.93 -13.76
CA ALA A 58 1.74 11.13 -12.65
C ALA A 58 0.29 10.65 -12.87
N GLY A 59 -0.08 10.40 -14.14
CA GLY A 59 -1.43 9.96 -14.52
C GLY A 59 -1.62 8.46 -14.44
N GLU A 60 -0.62 7.68 -14.88
CA GLU A 60 -0.66 6.22 -14.90
C GLU A 60 0.67 5.63 -14.40
N PRO A 61 0.68 4.42 -13.79
CA PRO A 61 1.91 3.71 -13.47
C PRO A 61 2.55 3.14 -14.74
N THR A 62 3.87 3.28 -14.88
CA THR A 62 4.64 2.88 -16.08
C THR A 62 5.60 1.73 -15.81
N GLU A 63 6.20 1.67 -14.61
CA GLU A 63 7.10 0.59 -14.21
C GLU A 63 6.78 0.16 -12.78
N ARG A 64 6.79 -1.16 -12.55
CA ARG A 64 6.52 -1.78 -11.24
C ARG A 64 5.32 -1.14 -10.51
N PRO A 65 4.08 -1.23 -11.07
CA PRO A 65 2.90 -0.79 -10.34
C PRO A 65 2.79 -1.56 -9.03
N VAL A 66 2.50 -0.85 -7.93
CA VAL A 66 2.23 -1.44 -6.63
C VAL A 66 0.73 -1.42 -6.40
N HIS A 67 0.13 -2.60 -6.32
CA HIS A 67 -1.30 -2.70 -6.03
C HIS A 67 -1.56 -2.35 -4.56
N VAL A 68 -2.70 -1.72 -4.27
CA VAL A 68 -3.09 -1.34 -2.91
C VAL A 68 -3.05 -2.50 -1.91
N HIS A 69 -3.43 -3.69 -2.37
CA HIS A 69 -3.37 -4.90 -1.55
C HIS A 69 -1.94 -5.31 -1.19
N GLU A 70 -0.91 -4.99 -1.97
CA GLU A 70 0.48 -5.28 -1.59
C GLU A 70 0.90 -4.45 -0.38
N ILE A 71 0.47 -3.18 -0.31
CA ILE A 71 0.68 -2.32 0.85
C ILE A 71 -0.04 -2.89 2.07
N ILE A 72 -1.31 -3.26 1.93
CA ILE A 72 -2.10 -3.82 3.04
C ILE A 72 -1.55 -5.19 3.49
N ALA A 73 -1.12 -6.04 2.56
CA ALA A 73 -0.47 -7.32 2.88
C ALA A 73 0.84 -7.11 3.66
N THR A 74 1.61 -6.07 3.31
CA THR A 74 2.83 -5.70 4.05
C THR A 74 2.49 -5.26 5.49
N ILE A 75 1.41 -4.49 5.67
CA ILE A 75 0.91 -4.09 6.99
C ILE A 75 0.46 -5.31 7.81
N TYR A 76 -0.35 -6.20 7.22
CA TYR A 76 -0.79 -7.43 7.90
C TYR A 76 0.39 -8.29 8.35
N ARG A 77 1.38 -8.49 7.48
CA ARG A 77 2.60 -9.23 7.81
C ARG A 77 3.34 -8.60 8.99
N HIS A 78 3.47 -7.27 9.02
CA HIS A 78 4.08 -6.56 10.16
C HIS A 78 3.29 -6.76 11.47
N CYS A 79 1.96 -6.82 11.39
CA CYS A 79 1.09 -7.16 12.52
C CYS A 79 1.10 -8.66 12.91
N GLY A 80 1.91 -9.51 12.27
CA GLY A 80 1.95 -10.95 12.52
C GLY A 80 0.75 -11.73 11.95
N ILE A 81 0.00 -11.11 11.02
CA ILE A 81 -1.12 -11.74 10.32
C ILE A 81 -0.62 -12.22 8.97
N ASP A 82 -0.80 -13.50 8.67
CA ASP A 82 -0.43 -14.07 7.37
C ASP A 82 -1.55 -13.83 6.34
N PRO A 83 -1.40 -12.92 5.37
CA PRO A 83 -2.44 -12.64 4.38
C PRO A 83 -2.68 -13.80 3.41
N GLU A 84 -1.75 -14.74 3.25
CA GLU A 84 -1.90 -15.89 2.34
C GLU A 84 -2.82 -16.96 2.92
N GLU A 85 -2.84 -17.11 4.25
CA GLU A 85 -3.59 -18.16 4.95
C GLU A 85 -4.79 -17.63 5.74
N THR A 86 -4.74 -16.38 6.22
CA THR A 86 -5.78 -15.84 7.11
C THR A 86 -7.10 -15.63 6.38
N GLN A 87 -8.16 -16.21 6.94
CA GLN A 87 -9.52 -16.10 6.44
C GLN A 87 -10.47 -15.66 7.56
N LEU A 88 -11.49 -14.91 7.16
CA LEU A 88 -12.64 -14.61 7.99
C LEU A 88 -13.84 -15.43 7.50
N ILE A 89 -14.61 -15.96 8.44
CA ILE A 89 -15.87 -16.60 8.13
C ILE A 89 -16.94 -15.52 8.06
N ASP A 90 -17.57 -15.37 6.91
CA ASP A 90 -18.66 -14.42 6.74
C ASP A 90 -19.94 -14.88 7.49
N PRO A 91 -20.97 -14.02 7.62
CA PRO A 91 -22.21 -14.39 8.31
C PRO A 91 -22.97 -15.59 7.71
N ASN A 92 -22.65 -16.01 6.47
CA ASN A 92 -23.23 -17.18 5.80
C ASN A 92 -22.36 -18.44 5.95
N GLY A 93 -21.27 -18.36 6.72
CA GLY A 93 -20.36 -19.48 6.93
C GLY A 93 -19.31 -19.65 5.83
N ARG A 94 -19.17 -18.71 4.90
CA ARG A 94 -18.20 -18.82 3.81
C ARG A 94 -16.84 -18.24 4.23
N PRO A 95 -15.73 -18.98 4.08
CA PRO A 95 -14.40 -18.42 4.28
C PRO A 95 -14.05 -17.40 3.20
N ARG A 96 -13.50 -16.26 3.62
CA ARG A 96 -13.04 -15.15 2.78
C ARG A 96 -11.63 -14.78 3.20
N TYR A 97 -10.70 -14.76 2.25
CA TYR A 97 -9.38 -14.18 2.51
C TYR A 97 -9.49 -12.70 2.83
N LEU A 98 -8.51 -12.18 3.58
CA LEU A 98 -8.44 -10.75 3.90
C LEU A 98 -8.25 -9.88 2.66
N LEU A 99 -7.53 -10.39 1.65
CA LEU A 99 -7.19 -9.68 0.42
C LEU A 99 -7.31 -10.60 -0.81
N ASP A 100 -7.70 -10.03 -1.95
CA ASP A 100 -7.70 -10.75 -3.22
C ASP A 100 -6.28 -11.00 -3.73
N HIS A 101 -5.39 -10.01 -3.57
CA HIS A 101 -3.95 -10.12 -3.82
C HIS A 101 -3.23 -10.16 -2.48
N ARG A 102 -2.46 -11.22 -2.22
CA ARG A 102 -1.98 -11.52 -0.86
C ARG A 102 -0.46 -11.37 -0.70
N LYS A 103 0.25 -11.09 -1.79
CA LYS A 103 1.70 -10.86 -1.75
C LYS A 103 1.97 -9.44 -1.23
N PRO A 104 2.92 -9.28 -0.29
CA PRO A 104 3.37 -7.97 0.16
C PRO A 104 4.26 -7.31 -0.90
N VAL A 105 4.68 -6.07 -0.63
CA VAL A 105 5.74 -5.41 -1.42
C VAL A 105 7.06 -6.12 -1.12
N GLU A 106 7.47 -7.03 -1.99
CA GLU A 106 8.65 -7.89 -1.78
C GLU A 106 9.93 -7.08 -1.59
N GLU A 107 10.04 -5.91 -2.21
CA GLU A 107 11.22 -5.06 -2.12
C GLU A 107 11.45 -4.43 -0.73
N LEU A 108 10.43 -4.46 0.14
CA LEU A 108 10.47 -3.93 1.51
C LEU A 108 10.85 -4.99 2.57
N ILE A 109 10.86 -6.28 2.23
CA ILE A 109 11.01 -7.41 3.17
C ILE A 109 12.41 -8.00 3.12
#